data_AF-H0A4P6-F1
#
_entry.id   AF-H0A4P6-F1
#
_cell.length_a   1.000
_cell.length_b   1.000
_cell.length_c   1.000
_cell.angle_alpha   90.00
_cell.angle_beta   90.00
_cell.angle_gamma   90.00
#
_symmetry.space_group_name_H-M   'P 1'
#
loop_
_entity.id
_entity.type
_entity.pdbx_description
1 polymer ?
#
loop_
_entity_poly.entity_id
_entity_poly.type
_entity_poly.pdbx_seq_one_letter_code
_entity_poly.pdbx_strand_id
1 'polypeptide(L)' 'MEAKLIELDRLLNDPEVQMDPHRVWKLLSEISGAARPVLPTGAAA' A
#
# COMPACT_ATOMS: atom_id res chain seq x y z
N MET A 1 8.87 3.78 2.37
CA MET A 1 7.96 2.91 1.59
C MET A 1 8.16 1.44 1.97
N GLU A 2 9.41 0.98 2.05
CA GLU A 2 9.76 -0.43 2.34
C GLU A 2 9.16 -1.01 3.62
N ALA A 3 9.08 -0.24 4.72
CA ALA A 3 8.50 -0.73 5.97
C ALA A 3 7.04 -1.19 5.84
N LYS A 4 6.23 -0.49 5.03
CA LYS A 4 4.83 -0.89 4.77
C LYS A 4 4.76 -2.14 3.91
N LEU A 5 5.66 -2.31 2.95
CA LEU A 5 5.73 -3.52 2.13
C LEU A 5 6.13 -4.74 2.95
N ILE A 6 7.06 -4.59 3.89
CA ILE A 6 7.47 -5.66 4.81
C ILE A 6 6.32 -6.05 5.76
N GLU A 7 5.55 -5.09 6.26
CA GLU A 7 4.38 -5.37 7.10
C GLU A 7 3.28 -6.08 6.30
N LEU A 8 3.02 -5.66 5.06
CA LEU A 8 2.08 -6.33 4.17
C LEU A 8 2.53 -7.77 3.85
N ASP A 9 3.81 -7.97 3.55
CA ASP A 9 4.38 -9.29 3.27
C ASP A 9 4.19 -10.23 4.47
N ARG A 10 4.50 -9.78 5.69
CA ARG A 10 4.26 -10.56 6.91
C ARG A 10 2.79 -10.86 7.13
N LEU A 11 1.90 -9.89 6.94
CA LEU A 11 0.45 -10.10 7.12
C LEU A 11 -0.13 -11.13 6.13
N LEU A 12 0.47 -11.25 4.94
CA LEU A 12 -0.01 -12.17 3.89
C LEU A 12 0.67 -13.54 3.95
N ASN A 13 1.94 -13.60 4.33
CA ASN A 13 2.76 -14.80 4.22
C ASN A 13 3.10 -15.45 5.57
N ASP A 14 2.92 -14.76 6.69
CA ASP A 14 3.27 -15.28 8.01
C ASP A 14 2.05 -15.91 8.71
N PRO A 15 2.05 -17.23 8.95
CA PRO A 15 0.93 -17.92 9.58
C PRO A 15 0.83 -17.65 11.09
N GLU A 16 1.88 -17.11 11.72
CA GLU A 16 1.84 -16.71 13.14
C GLU A 16 1.17 -15.34 13.31
N VAL A 17 1.10 -14.55 12.23
CA VAL A 17 0.41 -13.27 12.22
C VAL A 17 -1.06 -13.50 11.87
N GLN A 18 -1.96 -13.06 12.75
CA GLN A 18 -3.38 -13.02 12.39
C GLN A 18 -3.60 -12.08 11.21
N MET A 19 -3.93 -12.67 10.07
CA MET A 19 -4.25 -11.94 8.84
C MET A 19 -5.56 -11.16 9.05
N ASP A 20 -5.43 -9.85 9.28
CA ASP A 20 -6.56 -8.93 9.34
C ASP A 20 -6.82 -8.32 7.95
N PRO A 21 -7.93 -8.67 7.28
CA PRO A 21 -8.20 -8.21 5.92
C PRO A 21 -8.40 -6.69 5.82
N HIS A 22 -8.94 -6.06 6.87
CA HIS A 22 -9.12 -4.61 6.93
C HIS A 22 -7.77 -3.89 6.93
N ARG A 23 -6.81 -4.38 7.73
CA ARG A 23 -5.46 -3.85 7.83
C ARG A 23 -4.68 -4.04 6.53
N VAL A 24 -4.83 -5.19 5.88
CA VAL A 24 -4.26 -5.47 4.55
C VAL A 24 -4.77 -4.46 3.52
N TRP A 25 -6.09 -4.27 3.41
CA TRP A 25 -6.69 -3.32 2.47
C TRP A 25 -6.28 -1.87 2.73
N LYS A 26 -6.17 -1.49 4.01
CA LYS A 26 -5.67 -0.17 4.41
C LYS A 26 -4.21 0.02 3.97
N LEU A 27 -3.33 -0.95 4.25
CA LEU A 27 -1.92 -0.89 3.85
C LEU A 27 -1.76 -0.80 2.34
N LEU A 28 -2.49 -1.62 1.59
CA LEU A 28 -2.50 -1.61 0.12
C LEU A 28 -2.93 -0.25 -0.44
N SER A 29 -3.98 0.35 0.14
CA SER A 29 -4.49 1.65 -0.29
C SER A 29 -3.47 2.76 -0.04
N GLU A 30 -2.78 2.75 1.10
CA GLU A 30 -1.72 3.73 1.40
C GLU A 30 -0.51 3.59 0.48
N ILE A 31 -0.11 2.35 0.15
CA ILE A 31 1.00 2.08 -0.78
C ILE A 31 0.62 2.51 -2.20
N SER A 32 -0.58 2.16 -2.67
CA SER A 32 -1.07 2.51 -4.00
C SER A 32 -1.29 4.02 -4.17
N GLY A 33 -1.82 4.69 -3.14
CA GLY A 33 -1.99 6.14 -3.13
C GLY A 33 -0.67 6.91 -3.18
N ALA A 34 0.36 6.41 -2.49
CA ALA A 34 1.70 6.99 -2.54
C ALA A 34 2.43 6.71 -3.87
N ALA A 35 2.06 5.64 -4.59
CA ALA A 35 2.63 5.29 -5.88
C ALA A 35 2.01 6.05 -7.06
N ARG A 36 0.83 6.68 -6.87
CA ARG A 36 0.19 7.47 -7.93
C ARG A 36 0.98 8.76 -8.15
N PRO A 37 1.66 8.94 -9.29
CA PRO A 37 2.23 10.23 -9.64
C PRO A 37 1.04 11.15 -9.92
N VAL A 38 0.95 12.26 -9.20
CA VAL A 38 0.10 13.38 -9.62
C VAL A 38 0.73 13.97 -10.87
N LEU A 39 0.35 13.47 -12.04
CA LEU A 39 0.66 14.15 -13.29
C LEU A 39 -0.04 15.51 -13.24
N PRO A 40 0.66 16.63 -13.44
CA PRO A 40 0.02 17.94 -13.49
C PRO A 40 -0.94 17.95 -14.68
N THR A 41 -2.24 17.90 -14.39
CA THR A 41 -3.27 18.20 -15.37
C THR A 41 -3.19 19.71 -15.61
N GLY A 42 -2.75 20.11 -16.81
CA GLY A 42 -2.70 21.51 -17.22
C GLY A 42 -1.30 22.01 -17.58
N ALA A 43 -0.82 21.64 -18.77
CA ALA A 43 0.12 22.45 -19.53
C ALA A 43 -0.06 22.13 -21.03
N ALA A 44 -1.28 22.33 -21.51
CA ALA A 44 -1.59 22.43 -22.93
C ALA A 44 -2.61 23.56 -23.08
N ALA A 45 -2.10 24.78 -23.20
CA ALA A 45 -2.81 25.98 -23.65
C ALA A 45 -1.83 26.79 -24.49
#